data_AF-A0A7Y5H6F8-F1
#
_entry.id   AF-A0A7Y5H6F8-F1
#
_cell.length_a   1.000
_cell.length_b   1.000
_cell.length_c   1.000
_cell.angle_alpha   90.00
_cell.angle_beta   90.00
_cell.angle_gamma   90.00
#
_symmetry.space_group_name_H-M   'P 1'
#
loop_
_entity.id
_entity.type
_entity.pdbx_description
1 polymer ?
#
loop_
_entity_poly.entity_id
_entity_poly.type
_entity_poly.pdbx_seq_one_letter_code
_entity_poly.pdbx_strand_id
1 'polypeptide(L)'
;MKLLNLANSITIARIGVLYMTVVLIYTQRPMWLIVAVLLAILIIVMDALDGYVARKRNEVTQFGGVLDITGDRIVENVFWIVFADLDIIPMWIPIIVMSRGFMTDAIRSQALADGKTAFGENTMMQSEIGKFLVSGRFMRAFYGVIKAVTFPYLILVLLAKEQHLRDANLQEYLWVSSLTYTGGLILAVITTAVSLLRGIPVLLEGKQFFVKDKP
;
A
#
# COMPACT_ATOMS: atom_id res chain seq x y z
N MET A 1 -7.63 6.15 -28.26
CA MET A 1 -7.00 5.64 -27.01
C MET A 1 -8.05 4.79 -26.29
N LYS A 2 -7.87 3.46 -26.19
CA LYS A 2 -8.84 2.60 -25.50
C LYS A 2 -8.69 2.82 -23.98
N LEU A 3 -9.64 3.53 -23.38
CA LEU A 3 -9.69 3.78 -21.93
C LEU A 3 -9.83 2.47 -21.13
N LEU A 4 -10.53 1.48 -21.68
CA LEU A 4 -10.69 0.14 -21.13
C LEU A 4 -9.83 -0.85 -21.92
N ASN A 5 -8.68 -1.18 -21.35
CA ASN A 5 -7.85 -2.33 -21.75
C ASN A 5 -7.86 -3.36 -20.61
N LEU A 6 -7.27 -4.54 -20.81
CA LEU A 6 -7.38 -5.60 -19.81
C LEU A 6 -6.67 -5.21 -18.50
N ALA A 7 -5.52 -4.55 -18.59
CA ALA A 7 -4.77 -4.09 -17.42
C ALA A 7 -5.57 -3.09 -16.56
N ASN A 8 -6.17 -2.07 -17.18
CA ASN A 8 -6.97 -1.07 -16.47
C ASN A 8 -8.21 -1.70 -15.81
N SER A 9 -8.84 -2.67 -16.49
CA SER A 9 -9.97 -3.41 -15.91
C SER A 9 -9.56 -4.22 -14.68
N ILE A 10 -8.35 -4.80 -14.66
CA ILE A 10 -7.81 -5.48 -13.48
C ILE A 10 -7.62 -4.49 -12.33
N THR A 11 -7.05 -3.31 -12.57
CA THR A 11 -6.87 -2.28 -11.52
C THR A 11 -8.20 -1.76 -10.98
N ILE A 12 -9.22 -1.57 -11.83
CA ILE A 12 -10.57 -1.19 -11.37
C ILE A 12 -11.20 -2.32 -10.54
N ALA A 13 -11.09 -3.56 -11.02
CA ALA A 13 -11.59 -4.73 -10.29
C ALA A 13 -10.88 -4.88 -8.93
N ARG A 14 -9.57 -4.60 -8.85
CA ARG A 14 -8.77 -4.60 -7.62
C ARG A 14 -9.36 -3.67 -6.57
N ILE A 15 -9.78 -2.46 -6.97
CA ILE A 15 -10.46 -1.50 -6.08
C ILE A 15 -11.84 -2.02 -5.65
N GLY A 16 -12.59 -2.67 -6.53
CA GLY A 16 -13.84 -3.34 -6.18
C GLY A 16 -13.65 -4.45 -5.14
N VAL A 17 -12.64 -5.31 -5.33
CA VAL A 17 -12.27 -6.38 -4.39
C VAL A 17 -11.83 -5.79 -3.05
N LEU A 18 -11.10 -4.67 -3.04
CA LEU A 18 -10.77 -3.92 -1.83
C LEU A 18 -12.02 -3.53 -1.04
N TYR A 19 -13.00 -2.87 -1.66
CA TYR A 19 -14.21 -2.46 -0.94
C TYR A 19 -15.01 -3.65 -0.42
N MET A 20 -15.10 -4.74 -1.20
CA MET A 20 -15.70 -5.98 -0.73
C MET A 20 -14.95 -6.54 0.50
N THR A 21 -13.62 -6.52 0.47
CA THR A 21 -12.77 -6.96 1.59
C THR A 21 -13.03 -6.13 2.84
N VAL A 22 -13.15 -4.81 2.69
CA VAL A 22 -13.47 -3.88 3.78
C VAL A 22 -14.84 -4.20 4.38
N VAL A 23 -15.87 -4.41 3.56
CA VAL A 23 -17.20 -4.81 4.05
C VAL A 23 -17.12 -6.09 4.87
N LEU A 24 -16.38 -7.10 4.40
CA LEU A 24 -16.19 -8.35 5.14
C LEU A 24 -15.44 -8.15 6.46
N ILE A 25 -14.42 -7.29 6.48
CA ILE A 25 -13.67 -6.92 7.69
C ILE A 25 -14.62 -6.35 8.75
N TYR A 26 -15.49 -5.40 8.36
CA TYR A 26 -16.45 -4.78 9.29
C TYR A 26 -17.55 -5.71 9.79
N THR A 27 -17.79 -6.85 9.14
CA THR A 27 -18.76 -7.83 9.66
C THR A 27 -18.31 -8.47 10.97
N GLN A 28 -17.00 -8.45 11.26
CA GLN A 28 -16.38 -9.07 12.44
C GLN A 28 -16.88 -10.51 12.68
N ARG A 29 -17.09 -11.28 11.61
CA ARG A 29 -17.41 -12.72 11.70
C ARG A 29 -16.17 -13.54 11.34
N PRO A 30 -15.78 -14.55 12.13
CA PRO A 30 -14.59 -15.34 11.86
C PRO A 30 -14.49 -15.90 10.43
N MET A 31 -15.59 -16.44 9.89
CA MET A 31 -15.63 -16.97 8.52
C MET A 31 -15.36 -15.87 7.47
N TRP A 32 -15.96 -14.69 7.62
CA TRP A 32 -15.76 -13.58 6.69
C TRP A 32 -14.38 -12.94 6.80
N LEU A 33 -13.79 -12.94 7.99
CA LEU A 33 -12.40 -12.50 8.20
C LEU A 33 -11.40 -13.43 7.50
N ILE A 34 -11.63 -14.75 7.52
CA ILE A 34 -10.80 -15.71 6.76
C ILE A 34 -10.90 -15.42 5.26
N VAL A 35 -12.10 -15.17 4.74
CA VAL A 35 -12.28 -14.77 3.33
C VAL A 35 -11.56 -13.44 3.06
N ALA A 36 -11.65 -12.47 3.96
CA ALA A 36 -10.97 -11.18 3.82
C ALA A 36 -9.43 -11.32 3.78
N VAL A 37 -8.83 -12.24 4.53
CA VAL A 37 -7.39 -12.57 4.43
C VAL A 37 -7.03 -13.01 3.01
N LEU A 38 -7.81 -13.93 2.43
CA LEU A 38 -7.58 -14.43 1.07
C LEU A 38 -7.75 -13.32 0.03
N LEU A 39 -8.75 -12.45 0.20
CA LEU A 39 -8.97 -11.31 -0.69
C LEU A 39 -7.88 -10.25 -0.56
N ALA A 40 -7.35 -10.00 0.63
CA ALA A 40 -6.22 -9.09 0.83
C ALA A 40 -4.96 -9.57 0.08
N ILE A 41 -4.70 -10.88 0.09
CA ILE A 41 -3.63 -11.47 -0.73
C ILE A 41 -3.96 -11.31 -2.22
N LEU A 42 -5.20 -11.59 -2.63
CA LEU A 42 -5.64 -11.45 -4.01
C LEU A 42 -5.44 -10.03 -4.55
N ILE A 43 -5.77 -8.99 -3.77
CA ILE A 43 -5.60 -7.57 -4.16
C ILE A 43 -4.15 -7.28 -4.55
N ILE A 44 -3.18 -7.84 -3.82
CA ILE A 44 -1.75 -7.60 -4.06
C ILE A 44 -1.27 -8.43 -5.25
N VAL A 45 -1.81 -9.64 -5.43
CA VAL A 45 -1.57 -10.43 -6.65
C VAL A 45 -2.12 -9.71 -7.89
N MET A 46 -3.29 -9.06 -7.78
CA MET A 46 -3.89 -8.30 -8.89
C MET A 46 -3.01 -7.11 -9.31
N ASP A 47 -2.33 -6.46 -8.36
CA ASP A 47 -1.35 -5.40 -8.63
C ASP A 47 -0.12 -5.90 -9.40
N ALA A 48 0.40 -7.07 -9.03
CA ALA A 48 1.47 -7.67 -9.84
C ALA A 48 0.98 -8.06 -11.24
N LEU A 49 -0.29 -8.49 -11.34
CA LEU A 49 -0.89 -9.02 -12.57
C LEU A 49 -1.21 -7.92 -13.59
N ASP A 50 -1.78 -6.79 -13.19
CA ASP A 50 -2.09 -5.70 -14.13
C ASP A 50 -0.83 -5.16 -14.83
N GLY A 51 0.26 -4.98 -14.08
CA GLY A 51 1.55 -4.57 -14.61
C GLY A 51 2.17 -5.64 -15.52
N TYR A 52 2.01 -6.93 -15.22
CA TYR A 52 2.46 -8.01 -16.10
C TYR A 52 1.67 -8.02 -17.41
N VAL A 53 0.34 -7.93 -17.33
CA VAL A 53 -0.55 -7.92 -18.51
C VAL A 53 -0.27 -6.71 -19.38
N ALA A 54 -0.12 -5.52 -18.81
CA ALA A 54 0.19 -4.29 -19.54
C ALA A 54 1.47 -4.42 -20.38
N ARG A 55 2.55 -4.97 -19.79
CA ARG A 55 3.82 -5.19 -20.48
C ARG A 55 3.71 -6.28 -21.54
N LYS A 56 3.06 -7.41 -21.24
CA LYS A 56 2.93 -8.53 -22.18
C LYS A 56 2.10 -8.18 -23.41
N ARG A 57 1.08 -7.34 -23.24
CA ARG A 57 0.16 -6.95 -24.32
C ARG A 57 0.54 -5.64 -25.02
N ASN A 58 1.64 -5.00 -24.62
CA ASN A 58 2.00 -3.65 -25.07
C ASN A 58 0.85 -2.63 -24.86
N GLU A 59 0.08 -2.82 -23.78
CA GLU A 59 -1.08 -1.99 -23.40
C GLU A 59 -0.68 -0.90 -22.39
N VAL A 60 0.61 -0.53 -22.33
CA VAL A 60 1.10 0.54 -21.46
C VAL A 60 0.54 1.87 -21.94
N THR A 61 -0.26 2.53 -21.10
CA THR A 61 -0.88 3.83 -21.41
C THR A 61 -0.65 4.81 -20.27
N GLN A 62 -0.64 6.11 -20.58
CA GLN A 62 -0.53 7.16 -19.55
C GLN A 62 -1.66 7.08 -18.53
N PHE A 63 -2.90 6.86 -19.00
CA PHE A 63 -4.06 6.67 -18.13
C PHE A 63 -3.90 5.44 -17.21
N GLY A 64 -3.44 4.31 -17.75
CA GLY A 64 -3.16 3.11 -16.95
C GLY A 64 -2.11 3.35 -15.87
N GLY A 65 -1.05 4.10 -16.17
CA GLY A 65 -0.04 4.48 -15.17
C GLY A 65 -0.60 5.37 -14.04
N VAL A 66 -1.47 6.33 -14.36
CA VAL A 66 -2.16 7.15 -13.35
C VAL A 66 -3.11 6.30 -12.50
N LEU A 67 -3.87 5.41 -13.15
CA LEU A 67 -4.81 4.51 -12.48
C LEU A 67 -4.09 3.53 -11.53
N ASP A 68 -2.93 3.02 -11.93
CA ASP A 68 -2.08 2.15 -11.11
C ASP A 68 -1.59 2.86 -9.83
N ILE A 69 -0.99 4.05 -9.99
CA ILE A 69 -0.54 4.90 -8.86
C ILE A 69 -1.72 5.23 -7.93
N THR A 70 -2.88 5.54 -8.50
CA THR A 70 -4.09 5.88 -7.74
C THR A 70 -4.62 4.65 -7.00
N GLY A 71 -4.70 3.50 -7.66
CA GLY A 71 -5.15 2.24 -7.08
C GLY A 71 -4.28 1.81 -5.90
N ASP A 72 -2.96 1.94 -6.05
CA ASP A 72 -2.00 1.68 -4.97
C ASP A 72 -2.24 2.55 -3.75
N ARG A 73 -2.49 3.84 -3.98
CA ARG A 73 -2.74 4.81 -2.92
C ARG A 73 -4.07 4.55 -2.23
N ILE A 74 -5.10 4.16 -2.98
CA ILE A 74 -6.41 3.77 -2.44
C ILE A 74 -6.26 2.53 -1.56
N VAL A 75 -5.66 1.44 -2.07
CA VAL A 75 -5.48 0.19 -1.30
C VAL A 75 -4.70 0.44 -0.01
N GLU A 76 -3.58 1.16 -0.10
CA GLU A 76 -2.72 1.46 1.06
C GLU A 76 -3.47 2.29 2.11
N ASN A 77 -4.09 3.41 1.71
CA ASN A 77 -4.76 4.29 2.66
C ASN A 77 -6.02 3.65 3.27
N VAL A 78 -6.84 2.97 2.46
CA VAL A 78 -8.07 2.33 2.95
C VAL A 78 -7.74 1.29 4.01
N PHE A 79 -6.76 0.41 3.77
CA PHE A 79 -6.39 -0.57 4.79
C PHE A 79 -5.86 0.07 6.07
N TRP A 80 -4.96 1.05 5.98
CA TRP A 80 -4.46 1.72 7.18
C TRP A 80 -5.55 2.42 7.98
N ILE A 81 -6.49 3.09 7.31
CA ILE A 81 -7.63 3.75 7.97
C ILE A 81 -8.53 2.71 8.65
N VAL A 82 -8.91 1.64 7.94
CA VAL A 82 -9.79 0.59 8.48
C VAL A 82 -9.17 -0.10 9.70
N PHE A 83 -7.87 -0.41 9.66
CA PHE A 83 -7.23 -1.03 10.82
C PHE A 83 -7.07 -0.08 12.01
N ALA A 84 -6.93 1.23 11.76
CA ALA A 84 -6.90 2.22 12.83
C ALA A 84 -8.30 2.44 13.44
N ASP A 85 -9.35 2.48 12.60
CA ASP A 85 -10.75 2.59 13.05
C ASP A 85 -11.16 1.40 13.93
N LEU A 86 -10.66 0.20 13.63
CA LEU A 86 -10.95 -1.02 14.39
C LEU A 86 -10.02 -1.24 15.62
N ASP A 87 -9.24 -0.22 15.99
CA ASP A 87 -8.28 -0.23 17.11
C ASP A 87 -7.23 -1.36 17.02
N ILE A 88 -6.81 -1.73 15.81
CA ILE A 88 -5.78 -2.75 15.59
C ILE A 88 -4.40 -2.11 15.52
N ILE A 89 -4.35 -0.88 15.03
CA ILE A 89 -3.14 -0.07 14.96
C ILE A 89 -3.43 1.34 15.48
N PRO A 90 -2.41 2.06 15.97
CA PRO A 90 -2.60 3.42 16.41
C PRO A 90 -2.79 4.39 15.23
N MET A 91 -3.63 5.41 15.44
CA MET A 91 -4.03 6.39 14.42
C MET A 91 -2.85 7.18 13.82
N TRP A 92 -1.71 7.27 14.51
CA TRP A 92 -0.54 7.95 13.96
C TRP A 92 0.00 7.26 12.69
N ILE A 93 -0.21 5.95 12.52
CA ILE A 93 0.26 5.20 11.34
C ILE A 93 -0.40 5.70 10.04
N PRO A 94 -1.74 5.65 9.88
CA PRO A 94 -2.39 6.19 8.68
C PRO A 94 -2.07 7.66 8.46
N ILE A 95 -2.04 8.49 9.51
CA ILE A 95 -1.70 9.92 9.39
C ILE A 95 -0.33 10.11 8.73
N ILE A 96 0.69 9.40 9.21
CA ILE A 96 2.05 9.49 8.66
C ILE A 96 2.11 8.97 7.22
N VAL A 97 1.55 7.79 6.96
CA VAL A 97 1.60 7.15 5.63
C VAL A 97 0.89 8.01 4.59
N MET A 98 -0.30 8.55 4.91
CA MET A 98 -1.07 9.42 4.03
C MET A 98 -0.35 10.74 3.78
N SER A 99 0.10 11.42 4.84
CA SER A 99 0.80 12.70 4.73
C SER A 99 2.04 12.57 3.84
N ARG A 100 2.88 11.57 4.11
CA ARG A 100 4.04 11.26 3.27
C ARG A 100 3.59 10.94 1.84
N GLY A 101 2.55 10.11 1.68
CA GLY A 101 2.07 9.67 0.38
C GLY A 101 1.68 10.82 -0.53
N PHE A 102 0.79 11.70 -0.05
CA PHE A 102 0.34 12.88 -0.79
C PHE A 102 1.48 13.86 -1.09
N MET A 103 2.40 14.09 -0.16
CA MET A 103 3.57 14.94 -0.44
C MET A 103 4.44 14.33 -1.55
N THR A 104 4.68 13.01 -1.52
CA THR A 104 5.46 12.36 -2.59
C THR A 104 4.78 12.42 -3.95
N ASP A 105 3.45 12.32 -4.00
CA ASP A 105 2.69 12.40 -5.25
C ASP A 105 2.67 13.82 -5.81
N ALA A 106 2.51 14.84 -4.96
CA ALA A 106 2.58 16.23 -5.38
C ALA A 106 3.94 16.56 -6.03
N ILE A 107 5.04 16.16 -5.39
CA ILE A 107 6.38 16.35 -5.94
C ILE A 107 6.57 15.59 -7.26
N ARG A 108 6.12 14.33 -7.33
CA ARG A 108 6.23 13.53 -8.55
C ARG A 108 5.41 14.12 -9.70
N SER A 109 4.23 14.67 -9.42
CA SER A 109 3.39 15.34 -10.41
C SER A 109 4.08 16.57 -10.96
N GLN A 110 4.74 17.37 -10.12
CA GLN A 110 5.52 18.53 -10.59
C GLN A 110 6.73 18.08 -11.41
N ALA A 111 7.47 17.06 -10.95
CA ALA A 111 8.59 16.50 -11.70
C ALA A 111 8.16 15.97 -13.09
N LEU A 112 6.96 15.38 -13.19
CA LEU A 112 6.35 14.95 -14.45
C LEU A 112 6.06 16.14 -15.39
N ALA A 113 5.58 17.27 -14.86
CA ALA A 113 5.39 18.49 -15.63
C ALA A 113 6.72 19.03 -16.20
N ASP A 114 7.82 18.87 -15.46
CA ASP A 114 9.19 19.22 -15.86
C ASP A 114 9.83 18.16 -16.81
N GLY A 115 9.08 17.16 -17.26
CA GLY A 115 9.56 16.09 -18.16
C GLY A 115 10.43 15.03 -17.49
N LYS A 116 10.52 15.03 -16.16
CA LYS A 116 11.16 13.96 -15.38
C LYS A 116 10.15 12.86 -15.05
N THR A 117 10.67 11.67 -14.78
CA THR A 117 9.86 10.49 -14.47
C THR A 117 10.22 9.97 -13.08
N ALA A 118 9.37 9.16 -12.48
CA ALA A 118 9.73 8.50 -11.22
C ALA A 118 10.80 7.41 -11.42
N PHE A 119 10.98 6.90 -12.64
CA PHE A 119 11.82 5.73 -12.95
C PHE A 119 12.45 5.84 -14.34
N GLY A 120 13.59 5.19 -14.56
CA GLY A 120 14.25 5.12 -15.88
C GLY A 120 15.32 6.19 -16.09
N GLU A 121 15.78 6.37 -17.33
CA GLU A 121 16.89 7.28 -17.66
C GLU A 121 16.59 8.74 -17.29
N ASN A 122 15.31 9.14 -17.37
CA ASN A 122 14.84 10.47 -16.98
C ASN A 122 14.32 10.53 -15.54
N THR A 123 14.84 9.69 -14.64
CA THR A 123 14.39 9.70 -13.24
C THR A 123 14.61 11.06 -12.57
N MET A 124 13.70 11.44 -11.68
CA MET A 124 13.82 12.63 -10.85
C MET A 124 14.87 12.49 -9.73
N MET A 125 15.34 11.27 -9.44
CA MET A 125 16.32 10.99 -8.38
C MET A 125 17.75 11.14 -8.89
N GLN A 126 18.55 11.94 -8.19
CA GLN A 126 19.96 12.20 -8.47
C GLN A 126 20.88 11.28 -7.67
N SER A 127 20.60 11.06 -6.38
CA SER A 127 21.48 10.25 -5.53
C SER A 127 21.31 8.75 -5.80
N GLU A 128 22.39 7.97 -5.66
CA GLU A 128 22.35 6.51 -5.80
C GLU A 128 21.45 5.85 -4.76
N ILE A 129 21.42 6.42 -3.54
CA ILE A 129 20.53 5.99 -2.47
C ILE A 129 19.07 6.27 -2.84
N GLY A 130 18.76 7.45 -3.39
CA GLY A 130 17.42 7.81 -3.87
C GLY A 130 16.97 6.92 -5.03
N LYS A 131 17.84 6.65 -6.00
CA LYS A 131 17.57 5.71 -7.10
C LYS A 131 17.29 4.30 -6.56
N PHE A 132 18.09 3.82 -5.60
CA PHE A 132 17.88 2.50 -4.99
C PHE A 132 16.57 2.41 -4.20
N LEU A 133 16.33 3.34 -3.26
CA LEU A 133 15.17 3.34 -2.36
C LEU A 133 13.84 3.60 -3.08
N VAL A 134 13.84 4.54 -4.03
CA VAL A 134 12.62 4.99 -4.71
C VAL A 134 12.40 4.18 -5.98
N SER A 135 13.41 4.12 -6.85
CA SER A 135 13.29 3.60 -8.22
C SER A 135 13.64 2.12 -8.38
N GLY A 136 14.41 1.58 -7.43
CA GLY A 136 14.93 0.21 -7.47
C GLY A 136 13.83 -0.84 -7.57
N ARG A 137 14.01 -1.82 -8.47
CA ARG A 137 13.10 -2.97 -8.61
C ARG A 137 13.01 -3.77 -7.31
N PHE A 138 14.16 -3.95 -6.64
CA PHE A 138 14.25 -4.63 -5.35
C PHE A 138 13.40 -3.94 -4.29
N MET A 139 13.59 -2.63 -4.07
CA MET A 139 12.88 -1.89 -3.03
C MET A 139 11.37 -1.79 -3.28
N ARG A 140 10.95 -1.74 -4.55
CA ARG A 140 9.53 -1.82 -4.92
C ARG A 140 8.93 -3.17 -4.57
N ALA A 141 9.58 -4.26 -5.00
CA ALA A 141 9.12 -5.62 -4.70
C ALA A 141 9.12 -5.88 -3.20
N PHE A 142 10.19 -5.50 -2.50
CA PHE A 142 10.31 -5.62 -1.05
C PHE A 142 9.19 -4.90 -0.31
N TYR A 143 8.91 -3.65 -0.67
CA TYR A 143 7.80 -2.91 -0.06
C TYR A 143 6.43 -3.53 -0.36
N GLY A 144 6.23 -4.02 -1.59
CA GLY A 144 5.01 -4.76 -1.95
C GLY A 144 4.83 -6.03 -1.12
N VAL A 145 5.91 -6.82 -0.95
CA VAL A 145 5.91 -8.05 -0.13
C VAL A 145 5.63 -7.74 1.34
N ILE A 146 6.23 -6.69 1.91
CA ILE A 146 5.92 -6.30 3.28
C ILE A 146 4.42 -6.03 3.42
N LYS A 147 3.82 -5.23 2.53
CA LYS A 147 2.36 -4.99 2.57
C LYS A 147 1.54 -6.27 2.41
N ALA A 148 2.03 -7.21 1.59
CA ALA A 148 1.42 -8.53 1.40
C ALA A 148 1.48 -9.45 2.61
N VAL A 149 2.41 -9.20 3.51
CA VAL A 149 2.44 -9.87 4.81
C VAL A 149 1.60 -9.09 5.81
N THR A 150 1.79 -7.77 5.89
CA THR A 150 1.20 -6.93 6.93
C THR A 150 -0.31 -6.86 6.86
N PHE A 151 -0.92 -6.55 5.71
CA PHE A 151 -2.38 -6.38 5.66
C PHE A 151 -3.15 -7.68 5.96
N PRO A 152 -2.81 -8.84 5.36
CA PRO A 152 -3.44 -10.10 5.75
C PRO A 152 -3.18 -10.46 7.23
N TYR A 153 -1.98 -10.19 7.74
CA TYR A 153 -1.67 -10.43 9.15
C TYR A 153 -2.53 -9.57 10.08
N LEU A 154 -2.76 -8.28 9.78
CA LEU A 154 -3.64 -7.42 10.58
C LEU A 154 -5.10 -7.91 10.56
N ILE A 155 -5.56 -8.55 9.48
CA ILE A 155 -6.87 -9.23 9.46
C ILE A 155 -6.86 -10.47 10.35
N LEU A 156 -5.74 -11.21 10.43
CA LEU A 156 -5.60 -12.32 11.39
C LEU A 156 -5.60 -11.83 12.84
N VAL A 157 -5.03 -10.65 13.11
CA VAL A 157 -5.14 -10.01 14.44
C VAL A 157 -6.60 -9.69 14.77
N LEU A 158 -7.40 -9.21 13.81
CA LEU A 158 -8.85 -9.02 13.98
C LEU A 158 -9.58 -10.34 14.22
N LEU A 159 -9.23 -11.39 13.50
CA LEU A 159 -9.80 -12.72 13.69
C LEU A 159 -9.53 -13.25 15.10
N ALA A 160 -8.29 -13.09 15.58
CA ALA A 160 -7.96 -13.39 16.96
C ALA A 160 -8.82 -12.52 17.90
N LYS A 161 -8.85 -11.19 17.75
CA LYS A 161 -9.68 -10.29 18.58
C LYS A 161 -11.13 -10.77 18.73
N GLU A 162 -11.75 -11.18 17.63
CA GLU A 162 -13.14 -11.64 17.65
C GLU A 162 -13.31 -13.03 18.28
N GLN A 163 -12.35 -13.94 18.09
CA GLN A 163 -12.37 -15.24 18.78
C GLN A 163 -12.17 -15.09 20.29
N HIS A 164 -11.37 -14.11 20.73
CA HIS A 164 -11.16 -13.82 22.14
C HIS A 164 -12.46 -13.54 22.88
N LEU A 165 -13.32 -12.73 22.25
CA LEU A 165 -14.60 -12.32 22.82
C LEU A 165 -15.60 -13.48 22.92
N ARG A 166 -15.33 -14.62 22.27
CA ARG A 166 -16.24 -15.77 22.19
C ARG A 166 -15.81 -16.97 23.04
N ASP A 167 -14.53 -17.10 23.37
CA ASP A 167 -14.00 -18.28 24.05
C ASP A 167 -13.86 -18.11 25.57
N ALA A 168 -14.23 -19.15 26.33
CA ALA A 168 -14.22 -19.15 27.80
C ALA A 168 -12.89 -19.62 28.42
N ASN A 169 -11.97 -20.21 27.63
CA ASN A 169 -10.66 -20.65 28.09
C ASN A 169 -9.63 -19.51 28.00
N LEU A 170 -9.65 -18.64 29.02
CA LEU A 170 -8.95 -17.35 29.03
C LEU A 170 -7.41 -17.47 28.99
N GLN A 171 -6.80 -18.45 29.67
CA GLN A 171 -5.38 -18.33 30.03
C GLN A 171 -4.38 -18.62 28.90
N GLU A 172 -4.54 -19.71 28.15
CA GLU A 172 -3.71 -20.00 26.97
C GLU A 172 -3.98 -18.99 25.84
N TYR A 173 -5.23 -18.57 25.74
CA TYR A 173 -5.70 -17.58 24.77
C TYR A 173 -5.05 -16.20 24.97
N LEU A 174 -4.89 -15.74 26.22
CA LEU A 174 -4.29 -14.42 26.54
C LEU A 174 -2.82 -14.31 26.07
N TRP A 175 -2.04 -15.38 26.15
CA TRP A 175 -0.65 -15.37 25.68
C TRP A 175 -0.53 -15.35 24.15
N VAL A 176 -1.30 -16.19 23.46
CA VAL A 176 -1.28 -16.25 21.99
C VAL A 176 -1.82 -14.94 21.40
N SER A 177 -2.89 -14.39 21.97
CA SER A 177 -3.47 -13.13 21.52
C SER A 177 -2.50 -11.96 21.70
N SER A 178 -1.87 -11.79 22.87
CA SER A 178 -0.91 -10.70 23.13
C SER A 178 0.29 -10.71 22.18
N LEU A 179 0.86 -11.88 21.89
CA LEU A 179 1.92 -12.04 20.88
C LEU A 179 1.43 -11.66 19.48
N THR A 180 0.21 -12.06 19.13
CA THR A 180 -0.40 -11.77 17.82
C THR A 180 -0.62 -10.26 17.63
N TYR A 181 -1.17 -9.56 18.63
CA TYR A 181 -1.32 -8.10 18.58
C TYR A 181 0.01 -7.38 18.50
N THR A 182 0.98 -7.80 19.32
CA THR A 182 2.32 -7.19 19.34
C THR A 182 3.03 -7.37 18.00
N GLY A 183 2.94 -8.57 17.41
CA GLY A 183 3.46 -8.86 16.08
C GLY A 183 2.82 -7.99 15.00
N GLY A 184 1.50 -7.78 15.08
CA GLY A 184 0.76 -6.92 14.15
C GLY A 184 1.23 -5.47 14.21
N LEU A 185 1.40 -4.94 15.43
CA LEU A 185 1.92 -3.59 15.63
C LEU A 185 3.35 -3.44 15.12
N ILE A 186 4.23 -4.41 15.41
CA ILE A 186 5.62 -4.41 14.92
C ILE A 186 5.64 -4.39 13.40
N LEU A 187 4.86 -5.26 12.74
CA LEU A 187 4.76 -5.27 11.28
C LEU A 187 4.23 -3.95 10.73
N ALA A 188 3.22 -3.35 11.37
CA ALA A 188 2.67 -2.07 10.96
C ALA A 188 3.71 -0.94 11.07
N VAL A 189 4.47 -0.90 12.17
CA VAL A 189 5.55 0.06 12.39
C VAL A 189 6.67 -0.14 11.37
N ILE A 190 7.11 -1.38 11.12
CA ILE A 190 8.14 -1.69 10.11
C ILE A 190 7.69 -1.24 8.72
N THR A 191 6.44 -1.55 8.36
CA THR A 191 5.87 -1.15 7.06
C THR A 191 5.85 0.36 6.92
N THR A 192 5.48 1.07 7.99
CA THR A 192 5.48 2.53 8.05
C THR A 192 6.89 3.11 8.00
N ALA A 193 7.87 2.49 8.65
CA ALA A 193 9.26 2.91 8.59
C ALA A 193 9.83 2.75 7.17
N VAL A 194 9.64 1.60 6.53
CA VAL A 194 10.05 1.40 5.12
C VAL A 194 9.31 2.35 4.19
N SER A 195 8.04 2.62 4.48
CA SER A 195 7.24 3.63 3.80
C SER A 195 7.96 5.00 3.88
N LEU A 196 8.32 5.46 5.08
CA LEU A 196 9.03 6.73 5.26
C LEU A 196 10.41 6.74 4.59
N LEU A 197 11.20 5.69 4.75
CA LEU A 197 12.54 5.57 4.16
C LEU A 197 12.51 5.76 2.65
N ARG A 198 11.48 5.25 1.97
CA ARG A 198 11.30 5.44 0.52
C ARG A 198 10.74 6.82 0.17
N GLY A 199 10.04 7.48 1.08
CA GLY A 199 9.47 8.81 0.86
C GLY A 199 10.48 9.94 1.02
N ILE A 200 11.39 9.83 1.97
CA ILE A 200 12.36 10.88 2.33
C ILE A 200 13.20 11.35 1.13
N PRO A 201 13.81 10.47 0.30
CA PRO A 201 14.59 10.93 -0.86
C PRO A 201 13.76 11.75 -1.86
N VAL A 202 12.49 11.40 -2.05
CA VAL A 202 11.58 12.16 -2.92
C VAL A 202 11.36 13.57 -2.37
N LEU A 203 11.17 13.71 -1.06
CA LEU A 203 10.98 15.01 -0.41
C LEU A 203 12.24 15.88 -0.42
N LEU A 204 13.42 15.27 -0.29
CA LEU A 204 14.69 15.99 -0.23
C LEU A 204 15.15 16.44 -1.62
N GLU A 205 15.21 15.52 -2.57
CA GLU A 205 15.70 15.79 -3.92
C GLU A 205 14.63 16.47 -4.79
N GLY A 206 13.36 16.28 -4.46
CA GLY A 206 12.24 16.89 -5.16
C GLY A 206 12.10 18.40 -4.98
N LYS A 207 12.76 19.01 -3.97
CA LYS A 207 12.69 20.46 -3.73
C LYS A 207 13.15 21.27 -4.93
N GLN A 208 14.07 20.74 -5.74
CA GLN A 208 14.59 21.41 -6.93
C GLN A 208 13.52 21.77 -7.96
N PHE A 209 12.40 21.05 -7.99
CA PHE A 209 11.31 21.30 -8.93
C PHE A 209 10.42 22.47 -8.51
N PHE A 210 10.49 22.90 -7.25
CA PHE A 210 9.73 24.05 -6.73
C PHE A 210 10.59 25.32 -6.58
N VAL A 211 11.91 25.20 -6.68
CA VAL A 211 12.86 26.32 -6.48
C VAL A 211 13.20 27.02 -7.81
N LYS A 212 12.85 26.44 -8.96
CA LYS A 212 13.12 27.01 -10.29
C LYS A 212 12.36 28.30 -10.60
N ASP A 213 11.31 28.64 -9.86
CA ASP A 213 10.53 29.87 -10.04
C ASP A 213 11.14 31.09 -9.31
N LYS A 214 12.47 31.22 -9.25
CA LYS A 214 13.09 32.50 -8.87
C LYS A 214 13.38 33.30 -10.14
N PRO A 215 12.78 34.50 -10.30
CA PRO A 215 13.06 35.40 -11.42
C PRO A 215 14.53 35.86 -11.44
#